data_AF-A0A968QNM8-F1
#
_entry.id   AF-A0A968QNM8-F1
#
_cell.length_a   1.000
_cell.length_b   1.000
_cell.length_c   1.000
_cell.angle_alpha   90.00
_cell.angle_beta   90.00
_cell.angle_gamma   90.00
#
_symmetry.space_group_name_H-M   'P 1'
#
loop_
_entity.id
_entity.type
_entity.pdbx_description
1 polymer ?
#
loop_
_entity_poly.entity_id
_entity_poly.type
_entity_poly.pdbx_seq_one_letter_code
_entity_poly.pdbx_strand_id
1 'polypeptide(L)'
;MFVDITSAANVIGILLEVIKKKLELGQSGQTVAIEPAFIGSMLWFFLLSILIRYFQTVILINRQYAYIHKVEENLCSFLGADYICREGKAYVRSYPIFSKWTKALYTVIFPIFLMLVVSVKIYKEFKILGMFYLGVNTVLFLMIIVSVVLYWIQLHHKK
;
A
#
# COMPACT_ATOMS: atom_id res chain seq x y z
N MET A 1 21.83 -20.07 15.44
CA MET A 1 22.32 -19.39 14.22
C MET A 1 21.12 -18.88 13.46
N PHE A 2 20.53 -17.78 13.93
CA PHE A 2 19.43 -17.12 13.23
C PHE A 2 20.07 -16.20 12.19
N VAL A 3 19.84 -16.50 10.93
CA VAL A 3 20.25 -15.65 9.81
C VAL A 3 19.61 -14.28 10.03
N ASP A 4 20.44 -13.25 10.13
CA ASP A 4 20.02 -11.84 10.13
C ASP A 4 19.42 -11.48 8.77
N ILE A 5 18.16 -11.88 8.58
CA ILE A 5 17.31 -11.50 7.43
C ILE A 5 16.89 -10.02 7.56
N THR A 6 17.19 -9.37 8.68
CA THR A 6 16.76 -8.00 9.01
C THR A 6 17.68 -6.89 8.48
N SER A 7 18.87 -7.24 7.99
CA SER A 7 19.78 -6.29 7.36
C SER A 7 19.27 -5.98 5.94
N ALA A 8 18.89 -4.73 5.71
CA ALA A 8 18.48 -4.26 4.38
C ALA A 8 19.56 -4.52 3.30
N ALA A 9 20.84 -4.61 3.72
CA ALA A 9 21.95 -4.97 2.84
C ALA A 9 21.85 -6.42 2.31
N ASN A 10 21.35 -7.37 3.11
CA ASN A 10 21.16 -8.76 2.67
C ASN A 10 20.03 -8.89 1.63
N VAL A 11 18.90 -8.21 1.83
CA VAL A 11 17.78 -8.27 0.88
C VAL A 11 18.16 -7.64 -0.46
N ILE A 12 18.85 -6.49 -0.44
CA ILE A 12 19.32 -5.83 -1.66
C ILE A 12 20.39 -6.69 -2.36
N GLY A 13 21.28 -7.33 -1.61
CA GLY A 13 22.27 -8.28 -2.14
C GLY A 13 21.64 -9.46 -2.87
N ILE A 14 20.63 -10.10 -2.26
CA ILE A 14 19.88 -11.21 -2.88
C ILE A 14 19.17 -10.73 -4.15
N LEU A 15 18.54 -9.56 -4.12
CA LEU A 15 17.84 -9.01 -5.28
C LEU A 15 18.82 -8.72 -6.43
N LEU A 16 20.00 -8.17 -6.11
CA LEU A 16 21.07 -7.91 -7.07
C LEU A 16 21.56 -9.19 -7.74
N GLU A 17 21.74 -10.27 -7.00
CA GLU A 17 22.13 -11.56 -7.56
C GLU A 17 21.07 -12.12 -8.52
N VAL A 18 19.79 -12.05 -8.14
CA VAL A 18 18.69 -12.50 -9.00
C VAL A 18 18.61 -11.67 -10.28
N ILE A 19 18.78 -10.35 -10.19
CA ILE A 19 18.76 -9.45 -11.35
C ILE A 19 19.95 -9.74 -12.27
N LYS A 20 21.17 -9.87 -11.73
CA LYS A 20 22.37 -10.20 -12.50
C LYS A 20 22.23 -11.53 -13.23
N LYS A 21 21.66 -12.54 -12.57
CA LYS A 21 21.41 -13.86 -13.14
C LYS A 21 20.37 -13.83 -14.27
N LYS A 22 19.31 -13.02 -14.14
CA LYS A 22 18.26 -12.91 -15.15
C LYS A 22 18.66 -12.05 -16.36
N LEU A 23 19.58 -11.11 -16.18
CA LEU A 23 20.04 -10.19 -17.24
C LEU A 23 21.32 -10.67 -17.95
N GLU A 24 21.82 -11.88 -17.65
CA GLU A 24 23.07 -12.42 -18.23
C GLU A 24 24.28 -11.46 -18.14
N LEU A 25 24.32 -10.61 -17.10
CA LEU A 25 25.32 -9.54 -16.93
C LEU A 25 26.72 -10.07 -16.51
N GLY A 26 27.12 -11.21 -17.04
CA GLY A 26 28.43 -11.85 -16.84
C GLY A 26 29.07 -12.43 -18.10
N GLN A 27 28.46 -12.29 -19.29
CA GLN A 27 29.01 -12.82 -20.56
C GLN A 27 29.57 -11.74 -21.50
N SER A 28 29.18 -10.48 -21.32
CA SER A 28 29.71 -9.33 -22.06
C SER A 28 30.58 -8.52 -21.10
N GLY A 29 31.85 -8.28 -21.46
CA GLY A 29 32.92 -7.72 -20.63
C GLY A 29 32.74 -6.28 -20.10
N GLN A 30 31.53 -5.85 -19.78
CA GLN A 30 31.24 -4.68 -18.97
C GLN A 30 30.40 -5.09 -17.75
N THR A 31 31.04 -5.16 -16.59
CA THR A 31 30.34 -5.29 -15.31
C THR A 31 29.66 -3.96 -15.00
N VAL A 32 28.43 -3.78 -15.46
CA VAL A 32 27.58 -2.66 -15.01
C VAL A 32 27.35 -2.86 -13.51
N ALA A 33 28.09 -2.10 -12.70
CA ALA A 33 27.92 -2.09 -11.26
C ALA A 33 26.60 -1.38 -10.95
N ILE A 34 25.52 -2.15 -10.76
CA ILE A 34 24.26 -1.59 -10.28
C ILE A 34 24.46 -1.17 -8.83
N GLU A 35 24.40 0.13 -8.58
CA GLU A 35 24.54 0.68 -7.24
C GLU A 35 23.35 0.25 -6.36
N PRO A 36 23.58 -0.31 -5.16
CA PRO A 36 22.50 -0.70 -4.24
C PRO A 36 21.51 0.44 -3.93
N ALA A 37 21.99 1.69 -3.90
CA ALA A 37 21.17 2.89 -3.68
C ALA A 37 20.14 3.12 -4.79
N PHE A 38 20.48 2.77 -6.04
CA PHE A 38 19.56 2.86 -7.17
C PHE A 38 18.39 1.88 -7.00
N ILE A 39 18.67 0.62 -6.66
CA ILE A 39 17.63 -0.38 -6.38
C ILE A 39 16.78 0.05 -5.18
N GLY A 40 17.40 0.59 -4.13
CA GLY A 40 16.69 1.13 -2.98
C GLY A 40 15.67 2.21 -3.36
N SER A 41 16.04 3.09 -4.29
CA SER A 41 15.17 4.16 -4.81
C SER A 41 14.05 3.60 -5.69
N MET A 42 14.34 2.60 -6.53
CA MET A 42 13.29 1.91 -7.30
C MET A 42 12.27 1.23 -6.38
N LEU A 43 12.71 0.66 -5.26
CA LEU A 43 11.81 0.05 -4.27
C LEU A 43 10.91 1.09 -3.60
N TRP A 44 11.39 2.32 -3.35
CA TRP A 44 10.54 3.41 -2.87
C TRP A 44 9.45 3.77 -3.89
N PHE A 45 9.80 3.85 -5.17
CA PHE A 45 8.83 4.14 -6.22
C PHE A 45 7.80 3.01 -6.38
N PHE A 46 8.26 1.76 -6.30
CA PHE A 46 7.38 0.59 -6.35
C PHE A 46 6.42 0.54 -5.15
N LEU A 47 6.93 0.85 -3.95
CA LEU A 47 6.12 0.95 -2.73
C LEU A 47 5.01 2.00 -2.88
N LEU A 48 5.35 3.21 -3.35
CA LEU A 48 4.37 4.27 -3.61
C LEU A 48 3.32 3.82 -4.63
N SER A 49 3.74 3.16 -5.71
CA SER A 49 2.85 2.68 -6.78
C SER A 49 1.83 1.66 -6.28
N ILE A 50 2.28 0.68 -5.50
CA ILE A 50 1.37 -0.32 -4.87
C ILE A 50 0.45 0.37 -3.88
N LEU A 51 0.97 1.29 -3.07
CA LEU A 51 0.19 2.00 -2.06
C LEU A 51 -0.96 2.79 -2.66
N ILE A 52 -0.69 3.55 -3.73
CA ILE A 52 -1.71 4.34 -4.42
C ILE A 52 -2.80 3.41 -4.97
N ARG A 53 -2.42 2.32 -5.64
CA ARG A 53 -3.38 1.34 -6.16
C ARG A 53 -4.23 0.75 -5.04
N TYR A 54 -3.61 0.37 -3.93
CA TYR A 54 -4.30 -0.16 -2.77
C TYR A 54 -5.35 0.81 -2.22
N PHE A 55 -4.98 2.07 -2.00
CA PHE A 55 -5.92 3.09 -1.51
C PHE A 55 -7.05 3.36 -2.49
N GLN A 56 -6.76 3.45 -3.79
CA GLN A 56 -7.78 3.60 -4.83
C GLN A 56 -8.78 2.44 -4.81
N THR A 57 -8.30 1.19 -4.68
CA THR A 57 -9.16 0.01 -4.59
C THR A 57 -10.06 0.06 -3.36
N VAL A 58 -9.52 0.38 -2.18
CA VAL A 58 -10.32 0.43 -0.94
C VAL A 58 -11.38 1.53 -1.01
N ILE A 59 -11.03 2.72 -1.52
CA ILE A 59 -11.98 3.83 -1.70
C ILE A 59 -13.08 3.44 -2.71
N LEU A 60 -12.70 2.83 -3.83
CA LEU A 60 -13.65 2.39 -4.86
C LEU A 60 -14.66 1.38 -4.29
N ILE A 61 -14.18 0.39 -3.55
CA ILE A 61 -15.01 -0.62 -2.90
C ILE A 61 -16.02 0.06 -1.96
N ASN A 62 -15.57 0.98 -1.09
CA ASN A 62 -16.46 1.71 -0.19
C ASN A 62 -17.52 2.52 -0.95
N ARG A 63 -17.15 3.18 -2.05
CA ARG A 63 -18.10 3.95 -2.87
C ARG A 63 -19.12 3.05 -3.56
N GLN A 64 -18.68 1.92 -4.09
CA GLN A 64 -19.56 0.95 -4.76
C GLN A 64 -20.58 0.35 -3.79
N TYR A 65 -20.16 -0.04 -2.59
CA TYR A 65 -21.08 -0.54 -1.58
C TYR A 65 -22.13 0.51 -1.17
N ALA A 66 -21.71 1.77 -0.97
CA ALA A 66 -22.65 2.85 -0.66
C ALA A 66 -23.65 3.09 -1.81
N TYR A 67 -23.18 3.03 -3.06
CA TYR A 67 -24.04 3.18 -4.23
C TYR A 67 -25.04 2.04 -4.36
N ILE A 68 -24.60 0.78 -4.24
CA ILE A 68 -25.48 -0.40 -4.30
C ILE A 68 -26.55 -0.30 -3.23
N HIS A 69 -26.18 0.06 -2.00
CA HIS A 69 -27.14 0.20 -0.91
C HIS A 69 -28.20 1.27 -1.19
N LYS A 70 -27.80 2.41 -1.77
CA LYS A 70 -28.73 3.47 -2.18
C LYS A 70 -29.66 3.02 -3.31
N VAL A 71 -29.16 2.25 -4.27
CA VAL A 71 -29.98 1.69 -5.36
C VAL A 71 -31.00 0.69 -4.79
N GLU A 72 -30.57 -0.21 -3.91
CA GLU A 72 -31.47 -1.17 -3.24
C GLU A 72 -32.58 -0.44 -2.47
N GLU A 73 -32.24 0.58 -1.69
CA GLU A 73 -33.21 1.37 -0.91
C GLU A 73 -34.25 2.06 -1.81
N ASN A 74 -33.82 2.65 -2.91
CA ASN A 74 -34.72 3.27 -3.90
C ASN A 74 -35.64 2.23 -4.56
N LEU A 75 -35.13 1.04 -4.90
CA LEU A 75 -35.94 0.00 -5.53
C LEU A 75 -36.97 -0.60 -4.55
N CYS A 76 -36.59 -0.82 -3.29
CA CYS A 76 -37.53 -1.36 -2.30
C CYS A 76 -38.62 -0.36 -1.93
N SER A 77 -38.29 0.94 -1.83
CA SER A 77 -39.29 1.98 -1.61
C SER A 77 -40.27 2.09 -2.78
N PHE A 78 -39.81 1.87 -4.02
CA PHE A 78 -40.67 1.84 -5.20
C PHE A 78 -41.56 0.58 -5.27
N LEU A 79 -41.03 -0.59 -4.94
CA LEU A 79 -41.74 -1.88 -5.04
C LEU A 79 -42.62 -2.20 -3.83
N GLY A 80 -42.50 -1.43 -2.73
CA GLY A 80 -43.28 -1.64 -1.51
C GLY A 80 -42.98 -2.97 -0.78
N ALA A 81 -41.91 -3.67 -1.16
CA ALA A 81 -41.57 -4.98 -0.65
C ALA A 81 -40.05 -5.17 -0.55
N ASP A 82 -39.61 -5.82 0.52
CA ASP A 82 -38.20 -6.00 0.89
C ASP A 82 -37.46 -7.11 0.08
N TYR A 83 -38.00 -7.55 -1.06
CA TYR A 83 -37.43 -8.65 -1.86
C TYR A 83 -35.99 -8.37 -2.30
N ILE A 84 -35.68 -7.13 -2.70
CA ILE A 84 -34.35 -6.73 -3.20
C ILE A 84 -33.43 -6.27 -2.05
N CYS A 85 -33.99 -5.75 -0.97
CA CYS A 85 -33.22 -5.23 0.17
C CYS A 85 -32.66 -6.32 1.09
N ARG A 86 -32.90 -7.60 0.77
CA ARG A 86 -32.55 -8.72 1.64
C ARG A 86 -31.05 -8.80 1.88
N GLU A 87 -30.23 -8.74 0.83
CA GLU A 87 -28.78 -8.94 0.95
C GLU A 87 -28.10 -7.75 1.64
N GLY A 88 -28.34 -6.50 1.21
CA GLY A 88 -27.77 -5.32 1.84
C GLY A 88 -28.20 -5.13 3.31
N LYS A 89 -29.50 -5.26 3.62
CA LYS A 89 -29.99 -5.15 5.00
C LYS A 89 -29.54 -6.33 5.86
N ALA A 90 -29.50 -7.56 5.34
CA ALA A 90 -28.96 -8.70 6.08
C ALA A 90 -27.47 -8.52 6.37
N TYR A 91 -26.68 -8.07 5.39
CA TYR A 91 -25.25 -7.83 5.56
C TYR A 91 -24.95 -6.76 6.62
N VAL A 92 -25.77 -5.70 6.69
CA VAL A 92 -25.67 -4.67 7.74
C VAL A 92 -26.14 -5.20 9.10
N ARG A 93 -27.22 -5.98 9.14
CA ARG A 93 -27.82 -6.49 10.38
C ARG A 93 -26.97 -7.57 11.06
N SER A 94 -26.29 -8.41 10.29
CA SER A 94 -25.40 -9.46 10.79
C SER A 94 -23.95 -9.25 10.34
N TYR A 95 -23.48 -7.99 10.36
CA TYR A 95 -22.12 -7.69 9.90
C TYR A 95 -21.08 -8.50 10.70
N PRO A 96 -20.40 -9.46 10.06
CA PRO A 96 -19.61 -10.45 10.78
C PRO A 96 -18.45 -9.75 11.50
N ILE A 97 -18.13 -10.24 12.70
CA ILE A 97 -17.07 -9.68 13.55
C ILE A 97 -15.74 -9.63 12.79
N PHE A 98 -15.46 -10.66 11.98
CA PHE A 98 -14.30 -10.72 11.11
C PHE A 98 -14.25 -9.53 10.13
N SER A 99 -15.37 -9.14 9.51
CA SER A 99 -15.39 -7.98 8.62
C SER A 99 -15.14 -6.66 9.35
N LYS A 100 -15.58 -6.52 10.61
CA LYS A 100 -15.26 -5.33 11.44
C LYS A 100 -13.76 -5.26 11.73
N TRP A 101 -13.16 -6.40 12.08
CA TRP A 101 -11.73 -6.50 12.31
C TRP A 101 -10.93 -6.19 11.04
N THR A 102 -11.29 -6.80 9.92
CA THR A 102 -10.67 -6.54 8.62
C THR A 102 -10.79 -5.07 8.24
N LYS A 103 -11.95 -4.44 8.51
CA LYS A 103 -12.13 -2.99 8.36
C LYS A 103 -11.12 -2.17 9.15
N ALA A 104 -11.04 -2.37 10.46
CA ALA A 104 -10.06 -1.69 11.28
C ALA A 104 -8.62 -1.91 10.78
N LEU A 105 -8.33 -3.13 10.31
CA LEU A 105 -7.01 -3.51 9.81
C LEU A 105 -6.61 -2.70 8.56
N TYR A 106 -7.47 -2.62 7.54
CA TYR A 106 -7.14 -1.86 6.32
C TYR A 106 -7.28 -0.35 6.47
N THR A 107 -8.17 0.14 7.34
CA THR A 107 -8.41 1.59 7.48
C THR A 107 -7.45 2.29 8.42
N VAL A 108 -7.00 1.62 9.48
CA VAL A 108 -6.24 2.24 10.58
C VAL A 108 -4.91 1.54 10.81
N ILE A 109 -4.91 0.23 11.05
CA ILE A 109 -3.70 -0.49 11.45
C ILE A 109 -2.65 -0.46 10.34
N PHE A 110 -3.05 -0.77 9.10
CA PHE A 110 -2.13 -0.83 7.97
C PHE A 110 -1.51 0.54 7.64
N PRO A 111 -2.27 1.65 7.51
CA PRO A 111 -1.68 2.97 7.32
C PRO A 111 -0.72 3.40 8.43
N ILE A 112 -1.06 3.16 9.72
CA ILE A 112 -0.18 3.52 10.84
C ILE A 112 1.11 2.70 10.79
N PHE A 113 0.99 1.39 10.56
CA PHE A 113 2.16 0.52 10.48
C PHE A 113 3.06 0.89 9.31
N LEU A 114 2.47 1.21 8.15
CA LEU A 114 3.21 1.69 6.99
C LEU A 114 3.99 2.97 7.32
N MET A 115 3.33 3.96 7.94
CA MET A 115 3.96 5.22 8.37
C MET A 115 5.17 4.95 9.26
N LEU A 116 5.04 4.08 10.26
CA LEU A 116 6.15 3.70 11.15
C LEU A 116 7.31 3.10 10.35
N VAL A 117 7.03 2.12 9.48
CA VAL A 117 8.06 1.44 8.68
C VAL A 117 8.79 2.41 7.76
N VAL A 118 8.07 3.28 7.04
CA VAL A 118 8.71 4.24 6.14
C VAL A 118 9.50 5.31 6.88
N SER A 119 9.04 5.74 8.06
CA SER A 119 9.77 6.68 8.92
C SER A 119 11.08 6.08 9.46
N VAL A 120 11.06 4.82 9.90
CA VAL A 120 12.29 4.13 10.33
C VAL A 120 13.24 3.93 9.15
N LYS A 121 12.71 3.59 7.98
CA LYS A 121 13.52 3.38 6.77
C LYS A 121 14.24 4.66 6.35
N ILE A 122 13.52 5.78 6.22
CA ILE A 122 14.13 7.05 5.81
C ILE A 122 15.16 7.53 6.84
N TYR A 123 14.89 7.37 8.15
CA TYR A 123 15.84 7.72 9.21
C TYR A 123 17.17 6.96 9.09
N LYS A 124 17.14 5.68 8.71
CA LYS A 124 18.37 4.90 8.45
C LYS A 124 19.10 5.40 7.19
N GLU A 125 18.35 5.74 6.15
CA GLU A 125 18.90 6.22 4.89
C GLU A 125 19.62 7.56 5.01
N PHE A 126 19.19 8.44 5.93
CA PHE A 126 19.88 9.71 6.23
C PHE A 126 21.35 9.55 6.64
N LYS A 127 21.75 8.39 7.18
CA LYS A 127 23.13 8.15 7.64
C LYS A 127 24.00 7.44 6.60
N ILE A 128 23.39 6.87 5.56
CA ILE A 128 24.05 5.91 4.65
C ILE A 128 24.10 6.43 3.22
N LEU A 129 23.05 7.11 2.75
CA LEU A 129 22.91 7.49 1.34
C LEU A 129 23.56 8.85 1.03
N GLY A 130 24.08 8.97 -0.19
CA GLY A 130 24.49 10.26 -0.76
C GLY A 130 23.31 11.20 -0.99
N MET A 131 23.61 12.50 -1.12
CA MET A 131 22.61 13.58 -1.17
C MET A 131 21.56 13.40 -2.28
N PHE A 132 21.95 12.91 -3.46
CA PHE A 132 21.03 12.71 -4.57
C PHE A 132 19.96 11.65 -4.27
N TYR A 133 20.37 10.44 -3.90
CA TYR A 133 19.44 9.34 -3.57
C TYR A 133 18.59 9.66 -2.34
N LEU A 134 19.17 10.33 -1.34
CA LEU A 134 18.44 10.80 -0.17
C LEU A 134 17.33 11.80 -0.56
N GLY A 135 17.62 12.75 -1.46
CA GLY A 135 16.65 13.72 -1.95
C GLY A 135 15.46 13.05 -2.65
N VAL A 136 15.75 12.12 -3.57
CA VAL A 136 14.72 11.35 -4.28
C VAL A 136 13.85 10.55 -3.30
N ASN A 137 14.48 9.81 -2.37
CA ASN A 137 13.74 9.01 -1.40
C ASN A 137 12.93 9.86 -0.43
N THR A 138 13.41 11.05 -0.07
CA THR A 138 12.67 12.00 0.78
C THR A 138 11.41 12.52 0.08
N VAL A 139 11.50 12.84 -1.21
CA VAL A 139 10.31 13.23 -2.01
C VAL A 139 9.30 12.10 -2.07
N LEU A 140 9.75 10.87 -2.34
CA LEU A 140 8.88 9.69 -2.37
C LEU A 140 8.25 9.40 -1.01
N PHE A 141 9.00 9.56 0.08
CA PHE A 141 8.50 9.48 1.45
C PHE A 141 7.37 10.50 1.68
N LEU A 142 7.57 11.77 1.33
CA LEU A 142 6.55 12.81 1.47
C LEU A 142 5.29 12.48 0.66
N MET A 143 5.43 11.98 -0.57
CA MET A 143 4.30 11.53 -1.39
C MET A 143 3.51 10.39 -0.72
N ILE A 144 4.19 9.46 -0.05
CA ILE A 144 3.54 8.40 0.75
C ILE A 144 2.76 9.03 1.91
N ILE A 145 3.36 9.96 2.68
CA ILE A 145 2.67 10.62 3.79
C ILE A 145 1.41 11.35 3.31
N VAL A 146 1.53 12.14 2.24
CA VAL A 146 0.38 12.86 1.65
C VAL A 146 -0.69 11.89 1.19
N SER A 147 -0.31 10.78 0.56
CA SER A 147 -1.25 9.75 0.11
C SER A 147 -2.01 9.10 1.28
N VAL A 148 -1.34 8.83 2.40
CA VAL A 148 -1.97 8.30 3.62
C VAL A 148 -2.96 9.30 4.21
N VAL A 149 -2.59 10.58 4.30
CA VAL A 149 -3.46 11.64 4.82
C VAL A 149 -4.71 11.80 3.95
N LEU A 150 -4.53 11.85 2.62
CA LEU A 150 -5.65 11.93 1.68
C LEU A 150 -6.56 10.71 1.77
N TYR A 151 -5.99 9.52 1.92
CA TYR A 151 -6.76 8.29 2.13
C TYR A 151 -7.64 8.38 3.38
N TRP A 152 -7.09 8.82 4.50
CA TRP A 152 -7.86 9.00 5.74
C TRP A 152 -8.95 10.06 5.61
N ILE A 153 -8.64 11.21 5.01
CA ILE A 153 -9.66 12.24 4.75
C ILE A 153 -10.80 11.63 3.92
N GLN A 154 -10.50 10.99 2.81
CA GLN A 154 -11.52 10.43 1.92
C GLN A 154 -12.37 9.34 2.57
N LEU A 155 -11.79 8.57 3.50
CA LEU A 155 -12.49 7.48 4.19
C LEU A 155 -13.41 8.00 5.30
N HIS A 156 -12.97 9.01 6.06
CA HIS A 156 -13.69 9.53 7.22
C HIS A 156 -14.63 10.69 6.89
N HIS A 157 -14.39 11.42 5.81
CA HIS A 157 -15.34 12.40 5.28
C HIS A 157 -16.47 11.65 4.58
N LYS A 158 -17.47 11.22 5.36
CA LYS A 158 -18.76 10.76 4.82
C LYS A 158 -19.40 11.90 4.04
N LYS A 159 -19.58 11.71 2.73
CA LYS A 159 -20.62 12.39 1.96
C LYS A 159 -21.89 11.56 2.00
#